data_AF-A0A0M2UZU7-F1
#
_entry.id   AF-A0A0M2UZU7-F1
#
_cell.length_a   1.000
_cell.length_b   1.000
_cell.length_c   1.000
_cell.angle_alpha   90.00
_cell.angle_beta   90.00
_cell.angle_gamma   90.00
#
_symmetry.space_group_name_H-M   'P 1'
#
loop_
_entity.id
_entity.type
_entity.pdbx_description
1 polymer ?
#
loop_
_entity_poly.entity_id
_entity_poly.type
_entity_poly.pdbx_seq_one_letter_code
_entity_poly.pdbx_strand_id
1 'polypeptide(L)'
;MPKISPKLGEFLVKTTKAKDIDDAFQRVFTDYLELKLKNLQETIEQFQSRWKMTFEEFKIMPKGPSFEKDAYSYDVEQDFWQWEEAETLKKHYESLKKEWM
;
A
#
# COMPACT_ATOMS: atom_id res chain seq x y z
N MET A 1 10.60 -27.63 0.23
CA MET A 1 10.70 -26.23 -0.22
C MET A 1 10.47 -26.19 -1.73
N PRO A 2 9.70 -25.23 -2.26
CA PRO A 2 9.59 -25.03 -3.70
C PRO A 2 10.98 -24.80 -4.30
N LYS A 3 11.29 -25.48 -5.41
CA LYS A 3 12.56 -25.31 -6.13
C LYS A 3 12.41 -24.16 -7.12
N ILE A 4 13.27 -23.16 -7.01
CA ILE A 4 13.33 -22.07 -7.99
C ILE A 4 14.06 -22.58 -9.22
N SER A 5 13.49 -22.32 -10.41
CA SER A 5 14.16 -22.64 -11.67
C SER A 5 15.51 -21.91 -11.72
N PRO A 6 16.63 -22.58 -12.08
CA PRO A 6 17.93 -21.94 -12.20
C PRO A 6 17.91 -20.69 -13.08
N LYS A 7 17.12 -20.72 -14.17
CA LYS A 7 16.94 -19.58 -15.07
C LYS A 7 16.28 -18.37 -14.38
N LEU A 8 15.29 -18.61 -13.53
CA LEU A 8 14.65 -17.56 -12.74
C LEU A 8 15.64 -16.97 -11.73
N GLY A 9 16.43 -17.82 -11.08
CA GLY A 9 17.44 -17.38 -10.12
C GLY A 9 18.54 -16.54 -10.77
N GLU A 10 19.09 -16.98 -11.90
CA GLU A 10 20.08 -16.20 -12.65
C GLU A 10 19.53 -14.85 -13.10
N PHE A 11 18.29 -14.83 -13.58
CA PHE A 11 17.66 -13.59 -14.03
C PHE A 11 17.44 -12.61 -12.88
N LEU A 12 17.03 -13.12 -11.71
CA LEU A 12 16.88 -12.32 -10.49
C LEU A 12 18.22 -11.67 -10.10
N VAL A 13 19.29 -12.47 -9.98
CA VAL A 13 20.64 -12.00 -9.63
C VAL A 13 21.15 -10.95 -10.63
N LYS A 14 20.97 -11.20 -11.94
CA LYS A 14 21.37 -10.25 -13.00
C LYS A 14 20.60 -8.94 -12.92
N THR A 15 19.29 -9.00 -12.68
CA THR A 15 18.41 -7.82 -12.64
C THR A 15 18.69 -6.95 -11.42
N THR A 16 18.91 -7.58 -10.26
CA THR A 16 19.19 -6.88 -8.99
C THR A 16 20.66 -6.49 -8.83
N LYS A 17 21.53 -6.95 -9.74
CA LYS A 17 23.00 -6.85 -9.63
C LYS A 17 23.50 -7.33 -8.26
N ALA A 18 22.90 -8.41 -7.78
CA ALA A 18 23.25 -9.04 -6.51
C ALA A 18 24.43 -9.99 -6.68
N LYS A 19 25.08 -10.35 -5.56
CA LYS A 19 26.19 -11.32 -5.53
C LYS A 19 25.69 -12.77 -5.65
N ASP A 20 24.53 -13.07 -5.08
CA ASP A 20 23.92 -14.38 -4.99
C ASP A 20 22.40 -14.26 -4.92
N ILE A 21 21.72 -15.40 -4.90
CA ILE A 21 20.27 -15.47 -4.91
C ILE A 21 19.64 -14.89 -3.64
N ASP A 22 20.31 -15.03 -2.50
CA ASP A 22 19.79 -14.58 -1.21
C ASP A 22 19.86 -13.05 -1.11
N ASP A 23 20.97 -12.43 -1.51
CA ASP A 23 21.11 -10.97 -1.66
C ASP A 23 20.10 -10.43 -2.70
N ALA A 24 19.85 -11.17 -3.78
CA ALA A 24 18.87 -10.77 -4.79
C ALA A 24 17.45 -10.74 -4.23
N PHE A 25 17.04 -11.77 -3.47
CA PHE A 25 15.76 -11.78 -2.79
C PHE A 25 15.67 -10.70 -1.73
N GLN A 26 16.75 -10.47 -0.98
CA GLN A 26 16.75 -9.46 0.06
C GLN A 26 16.49 -8.07 -0.49
N ARG A 27 17.12 -7.72 -1.62
CA ARG A 27 16.86 -6.46 -2.32
C ARG A 27 15.42 -6.39 -2.82
N VAL A 28 14.95 -7.42 -3.54
CA VAL A 28 13.62 -7.40 -4.15
C VAL A 28 12.50 -7.33 -3.13
N PHE A 29 12.60 -8.05 -2.01
CA PHE A 29 11.59 -7.97 -0.95
C PHE A 29 11.61 -6.61 -0.26
N THR A 30 12.79 -6.06 0.01
CA THR A 30 12.93 -4.71 0.57
C THR A 30 12.32 -3.68 -0.37
N ASP A 31 12.72 -3.67 -1.64
CA ASP A 31 12.22 -2.74 -2.65
C ASP A 31 10.70 -2.89 -2.84
N TYR A 32 10.19 -4.13 -2.88
CA TYR A 32 8.76 -4.38 -2.99
C TYR A 32 7.98 -3.76 -1.82
N LEU A 33 8.42 -3.99 -0.59
CA LEU A 33 7.76 -3.45 0.60
C LEU A 33 7.82 -1.92 0.61
N GLU A 34 8.95 -1.33 0.22
CA GLU A 34 9.13 0.12 0.17
C GLU A 34 8.25 0.77 -0.90
N LEU A 35 8.24 0.23 -2.12
CA LEU A 35 7.40 0.73 -3.20
C LEU A 35 5.92 0.54 -2.87
N LYS A 36 5.54 -0.60 -2.29
CA LYS A 36 4.15 -0.86 -1.91
C LYS A 36 3.67 0.11 -0.82
N LEU A 37 4.47 0.34 0.21
CA LEU A 37 4.16 1.29 1.28
C LEU A 37 4.11 2.73 0.78
N LYS A 38 5.04 3.12 -0.08
CA LYS A 38 5.04 4.44 -0.71
C LYS A 38 3.76 4.68 -1.51
N ASN A 39 3.38 3.73 -2.37
CA ASN A 39 2.16 3.85 -3.17
C ASN A 39 0.90 3.94 -2.28
N LEU A 40 0.82 3.15 -1.21
CA LEU A 40 -0.29 3.21 -0.26
C LEU A 40 -0.34 4.56 0.47
N GLN A 41 0.81 5.09 0.87
CA GLN A 41 0.91 6.42 1.48
C GLN A 41 0.45 7.52 0.51
N GLU A 42 0.87 7.48 -0.75
CA GLU A 42 0.43 8.42 -1.78
C GLU A 42 -1.08 8.34 -2.01
N THR A 43 -1.66 7.14 -2.05
CA THR A 43 -3.13 6.95 -2.13
C THR A 43 -3.85 7.58 -0.94
N ILE A 44 -3.35 7.34 0.29
CA ILE A 44 -3.92 7.94 1.50
C ILE A 44 -3.85 9.47 1.45
N GLU A 45 -2.70 10.03 1.04
CA GLU A 45 -2.52 11.48 0.91
C GLU A 45 -3.43 12.11 -0.15
N GLN A 46 -3.72 11.40 -1.25
CA GLN A 46 -4.68 11.85 -2.25
C GLN A 46 -6.08 11.99 -1.65
N PHE A 47 -6.52 11.00 -0.86
CA PHE A 47 -7.81 11.09 -0.17
C PHE A 47 -7.83 12.19 0.89
N GLN A 48 -6.76 12.30 1.70
CA GLN A 48 -6.62 13.38 2.68
C GLN A 48 -6.66 14.77 2.02
N SER A 49 -6.01 14.92 0.87
CA SER A 49 -6.03 16.18 0.11
C SER A 49 -7.40 16.46 -0.50
N ARG A 50 -8.10 15.43 -0.99
CA ARG A 50 -9.44 15.55 -1.58
C ARG A 50 -10.50 15.92 -0.54
N TRP A 51 -10.44 15.30 0.63
CA TRP A 51 -11.42 15.48 1.70
C TRP A 51 -11.01 16.51 2.75
N LYS A 52 -9.76 16.98 2.74
CA LYS A 52 -9.19 17.95 3.69
C LYS A 52 -9.29 17.51 5.15
N MET A 53 -9.16 16.21 5.38
CA MET A 53 -9.21 15.59 6.71
C MET A 53 -8.50 14.25 6.70
N THR A 54 -8.36 13.65 7.88
CA THR A 54 -7.87 12.29 8.08
C THR A 54 -8.97 11.25 7.84
N PHE A 55 -8.58 9.98 7.68
CA PHE A 55 -9.55 8.89 7.54
C PHE A 55 -10.44 8.74 8.79
N GLU A 56 -9.87 8.93 9.97
CA GLU A 56 -10.62 8.84 11.23
C GLU A 56 -11.70 9.92 11.33
N GLU A 57 -11.39 11.15 10.92
CA GLU A 57 -12.36 12.25 10.82
C GLU A 57 -13.41 11.97 9.73
N PHE A 58 -12.99 11.41 8.60
CA PHE A 58 -13.90 11.04 7.50
C PHE A 58 -14.91 9.96 7.93
N LYS A 59 -14.50 8.99 8.76
CA LYS A 59 -15.40 7.95 9.30
C LYS A 59 -16.52 8.51 10.20
N ILE A 60 -16.21 9.53 11.01
CA ILE A 60 -17.13 10.12 11.98
C ILE A 60 -17.87 11.34 11.46
N MET A 61 -17.58 11.75 10.21
CA MET A 61 -18.21 12.89 9.58
C MET A 61 -19.74 12.73 9.57
N PRO A 62 -20.51 13.78 9.93
CA PRO A 62 -21.97 13.76 9.81
C PRO A 62 -22.38 13.55 8.35
N LYS A 63 -22.99 12.41 8.05
CA LYS A 63 -23.56 12.12 6.73
C LYS A 63 -24.93 12.80 6.64
N GLY A 64 -25.06 13.85 5.84
CA GLY A 64 -26.32 14.57 5.71
C GLY A 64 -26.32 15.68 4.64
N PRO A 65 -27.51 16.24 4.32
CA PRO A 65 -27.71 17.16 3.20
C PRO A 65 -27.05 18.55 3.35
N SER A 66 -26.45 18.84 4.51
CA SER A 66 -25.65 20.05 4.74
C SER A 66 -24.22 19.92 4.22
N PHE A 67 -23.82 18.74 3.75
CA PHE A 67 -22.51 18.51 3.16
C PHE A 67 -22.56 18.82 1.66
N GLU A 68 -21.54 19.49 1.12
CA GLU A 68 -21.48 19.90 -0.30
C GLU A 68 -21.61 18.71 -1.28
N LYS A 69 -21.36 17.49 -0.79
CA LYS A 69 -21.60 16.24 -1.49
C LYS A 69 -22.63 15.42 -0.73
N ASP A 70 -23.51 14.73 -1.46
CA ASP A 70 -24.37 13.72 -0.84
C ASP A 70 -23.47 12.64 -0.21
N ALA A 71 -23.53 12.52 1.12
CA ALA A 71 -22.68 11.65 1.91
C ALA A 71 -22.94 10.15 1.66
N TYR A 72 -24.00 9.83 0.92
CA TYR A 72 -24.34 8.50 0.42
C TYR A 72 -24.25 8.39 -1.10
N SER A 73 -23.64 9.38 -1.76
CA SER A 73 -23.30 9.22 -3.16
C SER A 73 -22.33 8.04 -3.33
N TYR A 74 -22.51 7.33 -4.43
CA TYR A 74 -21.64 6.23 -4.82
C TYR A 74 -20.15 6.60 -4.75
N ASP A 75 -19.79 7.83 -5.14
CA ASP A 75 -18.42 8.33 -5.11
C ASP A 75 -17.86 8.47 -3.70
N VAL A 76 -18.68 8.89 -2.73
CA VAL A 76 -18.28 8.99 -1.30
C VAL A 76 -18.07 7.59 -0.72
N GLU A 77 -18.97 6.66 -1.03
CA GLU A 77 -18.83 5.27 -0.58
C GLU A 77 -17.61 4.62 -1.20
N GLN A 78 -17.38 4.80 -2.50
CA GLN A 78 -16.19 4.25 -3.17
C GLN A 78 -14.90 4.80 -2.57
N ASP A 79 -14.83 6.12 -2.34
CA ASP A 79 -13.68 6.73 -1.68
C ASP A 79 -13.48 6.16 -0.27
N PHE A 80 -14.56 5.94 0.49
CA PHE A 80 -14.49 5.32 1.82
C PHE A 80 -13.84 3.93 1.75
N TRP A 81 -14.34 3.04 0.89
CA TRP A 81 -13.85 1.67 0.78
C TRP A 81 -12.39 1.62 0.35
N GLN A 82 -12.02 2.42 -0.66
CA GLN A 82 -10.66 2.46 -1.17
C GLN A 82 -9.67 3.03 -0.14
N TRP A 83 -10.09 4.02 0.64
CA TRP A 83 -9.26 4.59 1.68
C TRP A 83 -9.11 3.62 2.86
N GLU A 84 -10.19 2.95 3.29
CA GLU A 84 -10.14 1.93 4.33
C GLU A 84 -9.19 0.77 3.97
N GLU A 85 -9.28 0.30 2.72
CA GLU A 85 -8.39 -0.72 2.20
C GLU A 85 -6.93 -0.24 2.24
N ALA A 86 -6.65 1.00 1.81
CA ALA A 86 -5.30 1.55 1.81
C ALA A 86 -4.71 1.65 3.23
N GLU A 87 -5.49 2.14 4.21
CA GLU A 87 -5.09 2.22 5.62
C GLU A 87 -4.80 0.83 6.21
N THR A 88 -5.64 -0.15 5.88
CA THR A 88 -5.50 -1.53 6.37
C THR A 88 -4.28 -2.22 5.76
N LEU A 89 -4.11 -2.13 4.44
CA LEU A 89 -2.97 -2.71 3.73
C LEU A 89 -1.66 -2.06 4.18
N LYS A 90 -1.65 -0.74 4.40
CA LYS A 90 -0.47 -0.04 4.88
C LYS A 90 -0.02 -0.60 6.23
N LYS A 91 -0.93 -0.74 7.20
CA LYS A 91 -0.63 -1.36 8.51
C LYS A 91 -0.09 -2.78 8.36
N HIS A 92 -0.67 -3.59 7.47
CA HIS A 92 -0.20 -4.94 7.19
C HIS A 92 1.25 -4.97 6.67
N TYR A 93 1.55 -4.18 5.64
CA TYR A 93 2.90 -4.13 5.06
C TYR A 93 3.94 -3.46 5.98
N GLU A 94 3.53 -2.52 6.83
CA GLU A 94 4.40 -1.97 7.87
C GLU A 94 4.80 -3.03 8.90
N SER A 95 3.87 -3.94 9.27
CA SER A 95 4.19 -5.08 10.13
C SER A 95 5.20 -6.01 9.45
N LEU A 96 4.95 -6.39 8.20
CA LEU A 96 5.85 -7.25 7.44
C LEU A 96 7.24 -6.62 7.26
N LYS A 97 7.32 -5.31 7.02
CA LYS A 97 8.60 -4.60 6.91
C LYS A 97 9.40 -4.66 8.21
N LYS A 98 8.74 -4.57 9.38
CA LYS A 98 9.39 -4.70 10.70
C LYS A 98 9.89 -6.11 10.99
N GLU A 99 9.20 -7.13 10.49
CA GLU A 99 9.64 -8.52 10.63
C GLU A 99 10.79 -8.88 9.67
N TRP A 100 10.84 -8.19 8.52
CA TRP A 100 11.85 -8.39 7.48
C TRP A 100 13.20 -7.71 7.76
N MET A 101 13.18 -6.55 8.44
CA MET A 101 14.37 -5.77 8.80
C MET A 101 14.93 -6.17 10.17
#